data_AF-A0A957EKU5-F1
#
_entry.id   AF-A0A957EKU5-F1
#
_cell.length_a   1.000
_cell.length_b   1.000
_cell.length_c   1.000
_cell.angle_alpha   90.00
_cell.angle_beta   90.00
_cell.angle_gamma   90.00
#
_symmetry.space_group_name_H-M   'P 1'
#
loop_
_entity.id
_entity.type
_entity.pdbx_description
1 polymer ?
#
loop_
_entity_poly.entity_id
_entity_poly.type
_entity_poly.pdbx_seq_one_letter_code
_entity_poly.pdbx_strand_id
1 'polypeptide(L)'
;MTELHAVTGAFGYSGKYIAQRLLAAGHEVITLTNSVNRVNPFGGRVKAFPFHFDDWQKMAETLRGVKVLYNTYWVRFNHEMFQHETAVNNTLALFKAAQAAGVERVVHVSITNPTLDSPLEYFSGKAQLEQALIASGLSYAILRPTVLFGKEDILINNIAWMLRTFPVFG
;
A
#
# COMPACT_ATOMS: atom_id res chain seq x y z
N MET A 1 -26.54 -0.63 -1.27
CA MET A 1 -25.79 0.64 -1.13
C MET A 1 -24.40 0.40 -1.66
N THR A 2 -23.88 1.34 -2.44
CA THR A 2 -22.50 1.27 -2.94
C THR A 2 -21.54 1.56 -1.78
N GLU A 3 -20.60 0.66 -1.54
CA GLU A 3 -19.63 0.82 -0.44
C GLU A 3 -18.41 1.61 -0.92
N LEU A 4 -17.86 2.46 -0.05
CA LEU A 4 -16.65 3.23 -0.31
C LEU A 4 -15.41 2.50 0.20
N HIS A 5 -14.42 2.33 -0.69
CA HIS A 5 -13.16 1.65 -0.39
C HIS A 5 -11.98 2.60 -0.65
N ALA A 6 -10.96 2.56 0.20
CA ALA A 6 -9.73 3.32 0.01
C ALA A 6 -8.58 2.40 -0.37
N VAL A 7 -7.83 2.74 -1.43
CA VAL A 7 -6.61 2.01 -1.82
C VAL A 7 -5.43 2.97 -1.78
N THR A 8 -4.43 2.72 -0.95
CA THR A 8 -3.21 3.53 -0.99
C THR A 8 -2.44 3.23 -2.28
N GLY A 9 -2.06 4.27 -3.03
CA GLY A 9 -1.32 4.13 -4.29
C GLY A 9 -2.08 3.41 -5.41
N ALA A 10 -3.36 3.71 -5.64
CA ALA A 10 -4.20 3.07 -6.67
C ALA A 10 -3.70 3.29 -8.11
N PHE A 11 -2.78 4.23 -8.33
CA PHE A 11 -2.15 4.48 -9.63
C PHE A 11 -0.78 3.79 -9.77
N GLY A 12 -0.36 3.05 -8.75
CA GLY A 12 0.86 2.25 -8.71
C GLY A 12 0.63 0.80 -9.12
N TYR A 13 1.65 -0.04 -8.93
CA TYR A 13 1.68 -1.41 -9.45
C TYR A 13 0.58 -2.31 -8.85
N SER A 14 0.60 -2.59 -7.56
CA SER A 14 -0.41 -3.46 -6.91
C SER A 14 -1.76 -2.75 -6.74
N GLY A 15 -1.73 -1.48 -6.34
CA GLY A 15 -2.92 -0.68 -6.05
C GLY A 15 -3.89 -0.58 -7.23
N LYS A 16 -3.40 -0.47 -8.47
CA LYS A 16 -4.28 -0.37 -9.64
C LYS A 16 -5.10 -1.62 -9.91
N TYR A 17 -4.54 -2.80 -9.69
CA TYR A 17 -5.27 -4.06 -9.88
C TYR A 17 -6.31 -4.26 -8.78
N ILE A 18 -6.03 -3.80 -7.56
CA ILE A 18 -7.01 -3.78 -6.47
C ILE A 18 -8.16 -2.83 -6.83
N ALA A 19 -7.84 -1.58 -7.19
CA ALA A 19 -8.84 -0.59 -7.58
C ALA A 19 -9.69 -1.05 -8.79
N GLN A 20 -9.08 -1.64 -9.81
CA GLN A 20 -9.79 -2.21 -10.95
C GLN A 20 -10.81 -3.27 -10.54
N ARG A 21 -10.42 -4.21 -9.65
CA ARG A 21 -11.31 -5.26 -9.16
C ARG A 21 -12.45 -4.70 -8.32
N LEU A 22 -12.18 -3.72 -7.46
CA LEU A 22 -13.21 -3.05 -6.65
C LEU A 22 -14.22 -2.30 -7.53
N LEU A 23 -13.75 -1.55 -8.52
CA LEU A 23 -14.60 -0.85 -9.48
C LEU A 23 -15.44 -1.80 -10.35
N ALA A 24 -14.89 -2.97 -10.69
CA ALA A 24 -15.61 -4.01 -11.44
C ALA A 24 -16.68 -4.71 -10.60
N ALA A 25 -16.45 -4.83 -9.29
CA ALA A 25 -17.44 -5.32 -8.33
C ALA A 25 -18.49 -4.25 -7.95
N GLY A 26 -18.40 -3.05 -8.53
CA GLY A 26 -19.38 -1.99 -8.34
C GLY A 26 -19.14 -1.10 -7.12
N HIS A 27 -17.99 -1.19 -6.45
CA HIS A 27 -17.66 -0.32 -5.31
C HIS A 27 -17.18 1.07 -5.76
N GLU A 28 -17.35 2.06 -4.87
CA GLU A 28 -16.69 3.36 -5.00
C GLU A 28 -15.26 3.28 -4.45
N VAL A 29 -14.32 3.93 -5.14
CA VAL A 29 -12.89 3.84 -4.79
C VAL A 29 -12.26 5.23 -4.71
N ILE A 30 -11.57 5.51 -3.61
CA ILE A 30 -10.65 6.63 -3.46
C ILE A 30 -9.22 6.14 -3.31
N THR A 31 -8.25 7.01 -3.55
CA THR A 31 -6.84 6.69 -3.31
C THR A 31 -6.13 7.74 -2.49
N LEU A 32 -5.31 7.29 -1.54
CA LEU A 32 -4.32 8.13 -0.89
C LEU A 32 -2.98 7.96 -1.60
N THR A 33 -2.33 9.05 -1.98
CA THR A 33 -1.10 9.03 -2.80
C THR A 33 -0.28 10.31 -2.64
N ASN A 34 1.06 10.20 -2.76
CA ASN A 34 1.93 11.38 -2.87
C ASN A 34 1.86 12.02 -4.27
N SER A 35 1.36 11.30 -5.28
CA SER A 35 1.30 11.76 -6.67
C SER A 35 -0.15 12.02 -7.10
N VAL A 36 -0.81 12.99 -6.46
CA VAL A 36 -2.24 13.30 -6.70
C VAL A 36 -2.52 13.71 -8.15
N ASN A 37 -1.54 14.31 -8.84
CA ASN A 37 -1.66 14.76 -10.23
C ASN A 37 -1.23 13.69 -11.26
N ARG A 38 -0.92 12.46 -10.83
CA ARG A 38 -0.57 11.37 -11.75
C ARG A 38 -1.79 11.02 -12.60
N VAL A 39 -1.54 10.66 -13.87
CA VAL A 39 -2.59 10.23 -14.80
C VAL A 39 -3.43 9.12 -14.17
N ASN A 40 -4.74 9.35 -14.09
CA ASN A 40 -5.69 8.41 -13.52
C ASN A 40 -6.07 7.35 -14.57
N PRO A 41 -5.63 6.09 -14.42
CA PRO A 41 -5.91 5.04 -15.40
C PRO A 41 -7.39 4.61 -15.43
N PHE A 42 -8.22 5.14 -14.52
CA PHE A 42 -9.64 4.80 -14.40
C PHE A 42 -10.58 5.89 -14.92
N GLY A 43 -10.08 6.80 -15.76
CA GLY A 43 -10.90 7.83 -16.42
C GLY A 43 -11.61 8.77 -15.43
N GLY A 44 -11.00 9.05 -14.28
CA GLY A 44 -11.56 9.91 -13.23
C GLY A 44 -12.45 9.20 -12.20
N ARG A 45 -12.72 7.89 -12.36
CA ARG A 45 -13.56 7.12 -11.43
C ARG A 45 -12.95 6.96 -10.03
N VAL A 46 -11.64 7.14 -9.89
CA VAL A 46 -10.92 7.08 -8.60
C VAL A 46 -10.45 8.48 -8.21
N LYS A 47 -11.04 9.06 -7.16
CA LYS A 47 -10.58 10.37 -6.65
C LYS A 47 -9.28 10.20 -5.85
N ALA A 48 -8.32 11.09 -6.07
CA ALA A 48 -7.02 11.07 -5.41
C ALA A 48 -6.94 12.12 -4.30
N PHE A 49 -6.45 11.69 -3.15
CA PHE A 49 -6.20 12.51 -1.97
C PHE A 49 -4.74 12.34 -1.54
N PRO A 50 -4.11 13.37 -0.95
CA PRO A 50 -2.78 13.23 -0.38
C PRO A 50 -2.82 12.45 0.95
N PHE A 51 -1.69 11.86 1.36
CA PHE A 51 -1.61 11.12 2.62
C PHE A 51 -1.68 12.01 3.87
N HIS A 52 -1.25 13.27 3.81
CA HIS A 52 -1.15 14.15 4.98
C HIS A 52 -0.42 13.48 6.17
N PHE A 53 0.76 12.89 5.94
CA PHE A 53 1.48 12.16 7.01
C PHE A 53 1.83 13.02 8.23
N ASP A 54 2.01 14.33 8.03
CA ASP A 54 2.26 15.29 9.12
C ASP A 54 0.98 15.66 9.90
N ASP A 55 -0.20 15.26 9.44
CA ASP A 55 -1.50 15.59 10.01
C ASP A 55 -2.48 14.40 9.84
N TRP A 56 -2.37 13.43 10.76
CA TRP A 56 -3.18 12.22 10.73
C TRP A 56 -4.68 12.52 10.85
N GLN A 57 -5.07 13.65 11.45
CA GLN A 57 -6.46 14.06 11.54
C GLN A 57 -7.04 14.36 10.16
N LYS A 58 -6.34 15.12 9.30
CA LYS A 58 -6.76 15.34 7.89
C LYS A 58 -6.84 14.04 7.10
N MET A 59 -5.94 13.10 7.37
CA MET A 59 -6.02 11.77 6.78
C MET A 59 -7.27 11.01 7.26
N ALA A 60 -7.64 11.13 8.55
CA ALA A 60 -8.87 10.55 9.08
C ALA A 60 -10.11 11.18 8.42
N GLU A 61 -10.10 12.48 8.16
CA GLU A 61 -11.18 13.17 7.44
C GLU A 61 -11.42 12.58 6.05
N THR A 62 -10.33 12.27 5.34
CA THR A 62 -10.36 11.64 4.00
C THR A 62 -10.90 10.22 4.05
N LEU A 63 -10.67 9.50 5.17
CA LEU A 63 -11.11 8.12 5.37
C LEU A 63 -12.54 8.01 5.93
N ARG A 64 -13.24 9.13 6.23
CA ARG A 64 -14.62 9.10 6.74
C ARG A 64 -15.55 8.37 5.76
N GLY A 65 -16.31 7.41 6.26
CA GLY A 65 -17.24 6.60 5.47
C GLY A 65 -16.57 5.49 4.65
N VAL A 66 -15.24 5.36 4.69
CA VAL A 66 -14.54 4.23 4.06
C VAL A 66 -14.82 2.96 4.85
N LYS A 67 -15.32 1.94 4.16
CA LYS A 67 -15.57 0.61 4.74
C LYS A 67 -14.29 -0.20 4.85
N VAL A 68 -13.48 -0.23 3.78
CA VAL A 68 -12.24 -1.01 3.75
C VAL A 68 -11.08 -0.17 3.25
N LEU A 69 -9.99 -0.16 4.00
CA LEU A 69 -8.70 0.40 3.61
C LEU A 69 -7.74 -0.72 3.13
N TYR A 70 -7.34 -0.68 1.87
CA TYR A 70 -6.30 -1.53 1.30
C TYR A 70 -4.98 -0.77 1.32
N ASN A 71 -4.15 -1.08 2.31
CA ASN A 71 -2.84 -0.47 2.46
C ASN A 71 -1.78 -1.24 1.66
N THR A 72 -1.37 -0.66 0.52
CA THR A 72 -0.23 -1.09 -0.30
C THR A 72 0.95 -0.12 -0.24
N TYR A 73 0.98 0.78 0.75
CA TYR A 73 2.08 1.74 0.92
C TYR A 73 3.33 1.04 1.46
N TRP A 74 4.45 1.24 0.79
CA TRP A 74 5.77 0.77 1.21
C TRP A 74 6.85 1.53 0.44
N VAL A 75 8.08 1.47 0.95
CA VAL A 75 9.27 1.98 0.28
C VAL A 75 10.29 0.84 0.20
N ARG A 76 10.88 0.64 -0.99
CA ARG A 76 11.77 -0.50 -1.28
C ARG A 76 13.17 -0.33 -0.71
N PHE A 77 13.68 0.88 -0.81
CA PHE A 77 15.05 1.21 -0.52
C PHE A 77 15.09 2.56 0.19
N ASN A 78 16.02 2.70 1.11
CA ASN A 78 16.39 4.01 1.62
C ASN A 78 16.91 4.86 0.44
N HIS A 79 16.56 6.13 0.44
CA HIS A 79 17.16 7.14 -0.42
C HIS A 79 17.58 8.34 0.43
N GLU A 80 18.37 9.27 -0.11
CA GLU A 80 18.95 10.39 0.67
C GLU A 80 17.92 11.12 1.55
N MET A 81 16.72 11.34 1.01
CA MET A 81 15.63 12.06 1.69
C MET A 81 14.56 11.17 2.39
N PHE A 82 14.70 9.83 2.43
CA PHE A 82 13.64 8.95 2.96
C PHE A 82 14.17 7.60 3.42
N GLN A 83 13.76 7.22 4.64
CA GLN A 83 14.20 5.99 5.28
C GLN A 83 13.04 5.03 5.56
N HIS A 84 13.33 3.75 5.76
CA HIS A 84 12.34 2.74 6.13
C HIS A 84 11.58 3.13 7.40
N GLU A 85 12.26 3.70 8.38
CA GLU A 85 11.64 4.22 9.61
C GLU A 85 10.54 5.26 9.31
N THR A 86 10.79 6.16 8.35
CA THR A 86 9.79 7.12 7.88
C THR A 86 8.57 6.42 7.29
N ALA A 87 8.75 5.36 6.49
CA ALA A 87 7.63 4.58 5.96
C ALA A 87 6.83 3.85 7.07
N VAL A 88 7.51 3.37 8.11
CA VAL A 88 6.86 2.76 9.27
C VAL A 88 6.00 3.81 10.00
N ASN A 89 6.58 4.95 10.37
CA ASN A 89 5.87 6.02 11.09
C ASN A 89 4.65 6.53 10.29
N ASN A 90 4.82 6.69 8.98
CA ASN A 90 3.74 7.04 8.06
C ASN A 90 2.59 6.02 8.07
N THR A 91 2.92 4.72 8.10
CA THR A 91 1.89 3.68 8.13
C THR A 91 1.20 3.59 9.49
N LEU A 92 1.92 3.82 10.59
CA LEU A 92 1.32 3.93 11.93
C LEU A 92 0.32 5.10 12.00
N ALA A 93 0.67 6.26 11.44
CA ALA A 93 -0.24 7.39 11.31
C ALA A 93 -1.47 7.04 10.47
N LEU A 94 -1.30 6.28 9.37
CA LEU A 94 -2.41 5.81 8.54
C LEU A 94 -3.35 4.86 9.31
N PHE A 95 -2.83 3.92 10.10
CA PHE A 95 -3.67 3.05 10.93
C PHE A 95 -4.44 3.82 11.99
N LYS A 96 -3.79 4.80 12.64
CA LYS A 96 -4.45 5.70 13.60
C LYS A 96 -5.57 6.50 12.94
N ALA A 97 -5.33 7.03 11.74
CA ALA A 97 -6.33 7.75 10.97
C ALA A 97 -7.51 6.84 10.57
N ALA A 98 -7.24 5.61 10.13
CA ALA A 98 -8.27 4.64 9.79
C ALA A 98 -9.15 4.28 11.00
N GLN A 99 -8.54 4.08 12.17
CA GLN A 99 -9.26 3.84 13.42
C GLN A 99 -10.15 5.01 13.79
N ALA A 100 -9.62 6.23 13.78
CA ALA A 100 -10.38 7.43 14.12
C ALA A 100 -11.52 7.73 13.14
N ALA A 101 -11.35 7.38 11.86
CA ALA A 101 -12.36 7.54 10.83
C ALA A 101 -13.48 6.48 10.88
N GLY A 102 -13.34 5.45 11.72
CA GLY A 102 -14.29 4.35 11.82
C GLY A 102 -14.22 3.36 10.64
N VAL A 103 -13.04 3.21 10.02
CA VAL A 103 -12.84 2.21 8.95
C VAL A 103 -13.12 0.81 9.51
N GLU A 104 -14.03 0.07 8.86
CA GLU A 104 -14.47 -1.24 9.37
C GLU A 104 -13.39 -2.32 9.21
N ARG A 105 -12.56 -2.24 8.16
CA ARG A 105 -11.51 -3.23 7.90
C ARG A 105 -10.26 -2.65 7.25
N VAL A 106 -9.08 -3.14 7.66
CA VAL A 106 -7.80 -2.86 7.00
C VAL A 106 -7.22 -4.11 6.38
N VAL A 107 -6.92 -4.06 5.08
CA VAL A 107 -6.12 -5.08 4.38
C VAL A 107 -4.72 -4.53 4.18
N HIS A 108 -3.72 -5.07 4.89
CA HIS A 108 -2.34 -4.60 4.82
C HIS A 108 -1.46 -5.56 4.01
N VAL A 109 -0.70 -5.01 3.05
CA VAL A 109 0.31 -5.77 2.30
C VAL A 109 1.67 -5.66 2.99
N SER A 110 2.05 -6.77 3.61
CA SER A 110 3.34 -6.98 4.26
C SER A 110 4.30 -7.73 3.33
N ILE A 111 5.16 -8.59 3.88
CA ILE A 111 6.09 -9.47 3.17
C ILE A 111 6.09 -10.86 3.81
N THR A 112 6.61 -11.87 3.10
CA THR A 112 6.89 -13.19 3.67
C THR A 112 7.86 -13.12 4.85
N ASN A 113 7.57 -13.89 5.89
CA ASN A 113 8.39 -14.09 7.10
C ASN A 113 9.02 -12.81 7.72
N PRO A 114 8.24 -11.74 7.99
CA PRO A 114 8.77 -10.55 8.66
C PRO A 114 8.97 -10.86 10.14
N THR A 115 10.07 -10.36 10.71
CA THR A 115 10.36 -10.53 12.14
C THR A 115 11.06 -9.30 12.71
N LEU A 116 10.76 -8.98 13.97
CA LEU A 116 11.28 -7.78 14.65
C LEU A 116 12.79 -7.82 14.87
N ASP A 117 13.36 -9.02 15.03
CA ASP A 117 14.80 -9.27 15.21
C ASP A 117 15.57 -9.31 13.89
N SER A 118 14.91 -9.08 12.75
CA SER A 118 15.56 -9.06 11.45
C SER A 118 16.62 -7.94 11.39
N PRO A 119 17.85 -8.24 10.93
CA PRO A 119 18.87 -7.22 10.70
C PRO A 119 18.53 -6.32 9.49
N LEU A 120 17.56 -6.72 8.66
CA LEU A 120 17.05 -5.93 7.55
C LEU A 120 15.91 -5.04 8.03
N GLU A 121 16.13 -3.72 8.02
CA GLU A 121 15.15 -2.67 8.39
C GLU A 121 13.78 -2.87 7.72
N TYR A 122 13.79 -3.26 6.45
CA TYR A 122 12.56 -3.50 5.71
C TYR A 122 11.71 -4.60 6.34
N PHE A 123 12.32 -5.70 6.81
CA PHE A 123 11.60 -6.83 7.40
C PHE A 123 11.18 -6.55 8.84
N SER A 124 12.04 -5.93 9.65
CA SER A 124 11.70 -5.55 11.03
C SER A 124 10.63 -4.47 11.06
N GLY A 125 10.69 -3.48 10.17
CA GLY A 125 9.65 -2.48 9.99
C GLY A 125 8.31 -3.09 9.56
N LYS A 126 8.30 -4.06 8.65
CA LYS A 126 7.07 -4.79 8.30
C LYS A 126 6.49 -5.58 9.48
N ALA A 127 7.32 -6.24 10.29
CA ALA A 127 6.86 -6.93 11.49
C ALA A 127 6.26 -5.97 12.52
N GLN A 128 6.86 -4.79 12.70
CA GLN A 128 6.35 -3.74 13.59
C GLN A 128 4.96 -3.27 13.14
N LEU A 129 4.75 -3.07 11.84
CA LEU A 129 3.45 -2.66 11.30
C LEU A 129 2.38 -3.74 11.44
N GLU A 130 2.74 -5.01 11.29
CA GLU A 130 1.82 -6.12 11.54
C GLU A 130 1.39 -6.16 13.01
N GLN A 131 2.32 -6.06 13.95
CA GLN A 131 1.99 -6.02 15.37
C GLN A 131 1.13 -4.81 15.73
N ALA A 132 1.45 -3.63 15.19
CA ALA A 132 0.67 -2.43 15.42
C ALA A 132 -0.76 -2.56 14.89
N LEU A 133 -0.94 -3.14 13.71
CA LEU A 133 -2.28 -3.38 13.16
C LEU A 133 -3.07 -4.38 14.00
N ILE A 134 -2.43 -5.46 14.44
CA ILE A 134 -3.04 -6.46 15.33
C ILE A 134 -3.47 -5.82 16.65
N ALA A 135 -2.62 -4.98 17.24
CA ALA A 135 -2.89 -4.28 18.49
C ALA A 135 -3.91 -3.13 18.36
N SER A 136 -4.18 -2.64 17.15
CA SER A 136 -5.08 -1.49 16.93
C SER A 136 -6.56 -1.77 17.26
N GLY A 137 -6.97 -3.03 17.30
CA GLY A 137 -8.37 -3.43 17.47
C GLY A 137 -9.23 -3.30 16.20
N LEU A 138 -8.69 -2.83 15.08
CA LEU A 138 -9.36 -2.85 13.78
C LEU A 138 -9.56 -4.29 13.29
N SER A 139 -10.64 -4.55 12.56
CA SER A 139 -10.73 -5.80 11.79
C SER A 139 -9.64 -5.78 10.71
N TYR A 140 -8.86 -6.85 10.57
CA TYR A 140 -7.73 -6.84 9.64
C TYR A 140 -7.59 -8.11 8.79
N ALA A 141 -6.86 -7.97 7.69
CA ALA A 141 -6.19 -9.05 6.98
C ALA A 141 -4.76 -8.61 6.63
N ILE A 142 -3.77 -9.47 6.90
CA ILE A 142 -2.37 -9.20 6.57
C ILE A 142 -1.96 -10.16 5.47
N LEU A 143 -1.61 -9.61 4.31
CA LEU A 143 -1.13 -10.38 3.17
C LEU A 143 0.40 -10.39 3.19
N ARG A 144 1.00 -11.59 3.18
CA ARG A 144 2.47 -11.79 3.25
C ARG A 144 3.01 -12.42 1.94
N PRO A 145 3.00 -11.71 0.81
CA PRO A 145 3.53 -12.25 -0.43
C PRO A 145 5.06 -12.42 -0.35
N THR A 146 5.58 -13.46 -1.00
CA THR A 146 7.03 -13.62 -1.23
C THR A 146 7.50 -12.69 -2.35
N VAL A 147 6.75 -12.68 -3.46
CA VAL A 147 7.00 -11.82 -4.61
C VAL A 147 5.68 -11.50 -5.30
N LEU A 148 5.51 -10.25 -5.74
CA LEU A 148 4.44 -9.83 -6.64
C LEU A 148 5.05 -9.60 -8.02
N PHE A 149 4.65 -10.40 -9.01
CA PHE A 149 5.20 -10.34 -10.38
C PHE A 149 4.07 -10.30 -11.41
N GLY A 150 4.40 -9.87 -12.63
CA GLY A 150 3.42 -9.61 -13.68
C GLY A 150 4.01 -8.75 -14.79
N LYS A 151 3.18 -8.39 -15.77
CA LYS A 151 3.64 -7.70 -17.00
C LYS A 151 4.47 -6.42 -16.76
N GLU A 152 4.31 -5.78 -15.61
CA GLU A 152 4.94 -4.49 -15.30
C GLU A 152 5.81 -4.55 -14.04
N ASP A 153 6.09 -5.76 -13.52
CA ASP A 153 7.03 -5.89 -12.42
C ASP A 153 8.45 -5.51 -12.88
N ILE A 154 9.27 -4.99 -11.98
CA ILE A 154 10.62 -4.54 -12.33
C ILE A 154 11.64 -5.67 -12.15
N LEU A 155 11.50 -6.49 -11.10
CA LEU A 155 12.53 -7.44 -10.71
C LEU A 155 12.61 -8.63 -11.67
N ILE A 156 11.50 -9.35 -11.86
CA ILE A 156 11.44 -10.55 -12.68
C ILE A 156 11.62 -10.17 -14.15
N ASN A 157 11.03 -9.07 -14.60
CA ASN A 157 11.22 -8.62 -15.98
C ASN A 157 12.68 -8.21 -16.27
N ASN A 158 13.40 -7.60 -15.31
CA ASN A 158 14.83 -7.32 -15.47
C ASN A 158 15.67 -8.60 -15.50
N ILE A 159 15.36 -9.59 -14.66
CA ILE A 159 16.03 -10.90 -14.69
C ILE A 159 15.80 -11.58 -16.04
N ALA A 160 14.55 -11.62 -16.52
CA ALA A 160 14.21 -12.21 -17.81
C ALA A 160 14.92 -11.49 -18.98
N TRP A 161 14.99 -10.16 -18.94
CA TRP A 161 15.73 -9.37 -19.93
C TRP A 161 17.23 -9.68 -19.90
N MET A 162 17.86 -9.74 -18.72
CA MET A 162 19.27 -10.10 -18.59
C MET A 162 19.54 -11.49 -19.15
N LEU A 163 18.75 -12.50 -18.76
CA LEU A 163 18.90 -13.87 -19.27
C LEU A 163 18.76 -13.96 -20.78
N ARG A 164 17.86 -13.17 -21.39
CA ARG A 164 17.65 -13.16 -22.84
C ARG A 164 18.78 -12.46 -23.63
N THR A 165 19.47 -11.51 -22.99
CA THR A 165 20.37 -10.59 -23.69
C THR A 165 21.84 -10.91 -23.43
N PHE A 166 22.16 -11.57 -22.31
CA PHE A 166 23.55 -11.89 -21.97
C PHE A 166 24.05 -13.12 -22.74
N PRO A 167 25.23 -13.03 -23.38
CA PRO A 167 25.77 -14.07 -24.27
C PRO A 167 26.18 -15.37 -23.56
N VAL A 168 26.09 -15.44 -22.24
CA VAL A 168 26.39 -16.64 -21.44
C VAL A 168 25.18 -17.57 -21.33
N PHE A 169 23.96 -17.04 -21.54
CA PHE A 169 22.71 -17.78 -21.37
C PHE A 169 22.03 -18.11 -22.70
N GLY A 170 22.80 -18.06 -23.81
CA GLY A 170 22.36 -18.37 -25.17
C GLY A 170 22.18 -19.87 -25.43
#